data_AF-A0AAD5MEB1-F1
#
_entry.id   AF-A0AAD5MEB1-F1
#
_cell.length_a   1.000
_cell.length_b   1.000
_cell.length_c   1.000
_cell.angle_alpha   90.00
_cell.angle_beta   90.00
_cell.angle_gamma   90.00
#
_symmetry.space_group_name_H-M   'P 1'
#
loop_
_entity.id
_entity.type
_entity.pdbx_description
1 polymer ?
#
loop_
_entity_poly.entity_id
_entity_poly.type
_entity_poly.pdbx_seq_one_letter_code
_entity_poly.pdbx_strand_id
1 'polypeptide(L)'
;MWRRRVLNAVHLFPTHSSTVYPAFVGVSRESGSTRVHMTADDVQKFIDHANDTEITSICCYGYMGQFFYVMNTDVASGDEVKVFLNLTMNELESITEEMIVREMKPGHICRGGDGVFQAVWRGSKRGLRHFLVHEGQIDTVFQKGTIHSRHGYYPTILQVYREQNQTTALVIWEKGYGVRYRIQTGFNLKEMEAEMLNQQMKPYQIASLPRLIRPKYYVVWRSDEFSWIRHSSLPRTALYESTSINSSNLDRAVEKQMRLFEIPSISFCVYKGGKGLLAVSYGYSDLSTQTPASPSDNYRIASISKTITAMGIAELINRRLLSLEMRVFGNKGILASVDVSRAHPWLRIITVRNLLEHSSGGWQNTEKVEFNRTPQR
;
A
#
# COMPACT_ATOMS: atom_id res chain seq x y z
N MET A 1 4.89 -3.40 -30.77
CA MET A 1 4.82 -3.39 -29.30
C MET A 1 3.45 -3.83 -28.78
N TRP A 2 2.36 -3.16 -29.17
CA TRP A 2 0.99 -3.42 -28.65
C TRP A 2 0.34 -4.76 -29.05
N ARG A 3 0.64 -5.32 -30.24
CA ARG A 3 0.06 -6.60 -30.70
C ARG A 3 0.56 -7.86 -29.96
N ARG A 4 1.59 -7.77 -29.11
CA ARG A 4 2.24 -8.94 -28.49
C ARG A 4 1.99 -9.08 -26.98
N ARG A 5 1.13 -8.25 -26.37
CA ARG A 5 0.94 -8.27 -24.92
C ARG A 5 -0.54 -8.29 -24.58
N VAL A 6 -0.94 -9.33 -23.85
CA VAL A 6 -2.27 -9.46 -23.23
C VAL A 6 -2.49 -8.24 -22.32
N LEU A 7 -3.42 -7.38 -22.72
CA LEU A 7 -3.76 -6.11 -22.09
C LEU A 7 -4.56 -6.35 -20.81
N ASN A 8 -3.87 -6.56 -19.68
CA ASN A 8 -4.56 -6.68 -18.39
C ASN A 8 -4.52 -5.42 -17.51
N ALA A 9 -3.76 -4.36 -17.83
CA ALA A 9 -3.68 -3.18 -16.94
C ALA A 9 -3.05 -1.89 -17.53
N VAL A 10 -3.15 -1.59 -18.84
CA VAL A 10 -2.56 -0.34 -19.37
C VAL A 10 -3.65 0.71 -19.59
N HIS A 11 -3.90 1.53 -18.57
CA HIS A 11 -4.68 2.76 -18.72
C HIS A 11 -3.75 3.88 -19.20
N LEU A 12 -3.85 4.20 -20.50
CA LEU A 12 -3.23 5.39 -21.07
C LEU A 12 -4.11 6.59 -20.72
N PHE A 13 -3.62 7.49 -19.87
CA PHE A 13 -4.28 8.74 -19.54
C PHE A 13 -3.67 9.85 -20.41
N PRO A 14 -4.34 10.30 -21.48
CA PRO A 14 -3.91 11.53 -22.15
C PRO A 14 -4.12 12.71 -21.19
N THR A 15 -3.03 13.43 -20.93
CA THR A 15 -3.00 14.63 -20.10
C THR A 15 -3.14 15.90 -20.93
N HIS A 16 -3.29 17.05 -20.24
CA HIS A 16 -3.67 18.41 -20.65
C HIS A 16 -2.90 19.08 -21.81
N SER A 17 -2.69 18.39 -22.93
CA SER A 17 -2.18 18.97 -24.19
C SER A 17 -2.55 18.16 -25.44
N SER A 18 -3.68 17.44 -25.38
CA SER A 18 -4.23 16.78 -26.56
C SER A 18 -4.85 17.85 -27.49
N THR A 19 -4.06 18.43 -28.39
CA THR A 19 -4.56 19.27 -29.49
C THR A 19 -5.25 18.47 -30.59
N VAL A 20 -5.47 17.18 -30.37
CA VAL A 20 -6.36 16.34 -31.15
C VAL A 20 -7.25 15.64 -30.14
N TYR A 21 -8.53 15.48 -30.47
CA TYR A 21 -9.50 14.55 -29.87
C TYR A 21 -8.87 13.46 -28.97
N PRO A 22 -9.48 13.08 -27.83
CA PRO A 22 -8.92 12.02 -26.96
C PRO A 22 -8.48 10.88 -27.87
N ALA A 23 -7.20 10.51 -27.78
CA ALA A 23 -6.73 9.30 -28.41
C ALA A 23 -7.46 8.17 -27.69
N PHE A 24 -8.69 7.91 -28.16
CA PHE A 24 -9.60 6.91 -27.69
C PHE A 24 -8.81 5.62 -27.66
N VAL A 25 -8.55 5.11 -26.47
CA VAL A 25 -8.56 3.66 -26.33
C VAL A 25 -9.92 3.34 -25.75
N GLY A 26 -10.93 3.48 -26.60
CA GLY A 26 -12.11 2.63 -26.49
C GLY A 26 -11.58 1.21 -26.69
N VAL A 27 -11.18 0.57 -25.59
CA VAL A 27 -11.04 -0.88 -25.62
C VAL A 27 -12.48 -1.35 -25.66
N SER A 28 -12.96 -1.71 -26.85
CA SER A 28 -14.05 -2.67 -26.93
C SER A 28 -13.57 -3.89 -26.16
N ARG A 29 -14.00 -4.00 -24.90
CA ARG A 29 -14.11 -5.29 -24.26
C ARG A 29 -15.38 -5.91 -24.81
N GLU A 30 -15.39 -7.23 -24.97
CA GLU A 30 -16.58 -7.96 -25.44
C GLU A 30 -17.82 -7.64 -24.57
N SER A 31 -17.60 -7.22 -23.32
CA SER A 31 -18.61 -6.92 -22.31
C SER A 31 -18.79 -5.41 -21.98
N GLY A 32 -18.00 -4.51 -22.55
CA GLY A 32 -17.94 -3.10 -22.12
C GLY A 32 -18.40 -2.08 -23.16
N SER A 33 -18.77 -0.87 -22.70
CA SER A 33 -19.17 0.25 -23.57
C SER A 33 -18.45 1.54 -23.21
N THR A 34 -18.24 2.40 -24.20
CA THR A 34 -17.69 3.75 -24.00
C THR A 34 -18.77 4.78 -24.30
N ARG A 35 -18.95 5.73 -23.38
CA ARG A 35 -19.84 6.88 -23.57
C ARG A 35 -19.02 8.17 -23.54
N VAL A 36 -19.41 9.09 -24.40
CA VAL A 36 -18.70 10.34 -24.68
C VAL A 36 -19.68 11.50 -24.61
N HIS A 37 -19.17 12.72 -24.45
CA HIS A 37 -19.98 13.94 -24.36
C HIS A 37 -21.01 13.92 -23.22
N MET A 38 -20.71 13.24 -22.12
CA MET A 38 -21.59 13.22 -20.94
C MET A 38 -21.43 14.49 -20.11
N THR A 39 -22.52 14.97 -19.51
CA THR A 39 -22.48 15.97 -18.43
C THR A 39 -22.25 15.29 -17.08
N ALA A 40 -21.90 16.06 -16.04
CA ALA A 40 -21.79 15.53 -14.68
C ALA A 40 -23.13 14.91 -14.21
N ASP A 41 -24.25 15.53 -14.56
CA ASP A 41 -25.59 15.03 -14.24
C ASP A 41 -25.91 13.72 -14.97
N ASP A 42 -25.46 13.57 -16.22
CA ASP A 42 -25.63 12.31 -16.95
C ASP A 42 -24.85 11.17 -16.32
N VAL A 43 -23.64 11.47 -15.81
CA VAL A 43 -22.83 10.50 -15.08
C VAL A 43 -23.51 10.13 -13.76
N GLN A 44 -24.01 11.11 -13.00
CA GLN A 44 -24.69 10.84 -11.73
C GLN A 44 -25.95 10.01 -11.94
N LYS A 45 -26.80 10.37 -12.92
CA LYS A 45 -27.96 9.57 -13.30
C LYS A 45 -27.57 8.15 -13.66
N PHE A 46 -26.45 7.96 -14.36
CA PHE A 46 -25.99 6.63 -14.68
C PHE A 46 -25.57 5.85 -13.43
N ILE A 47 -24.82 6.46 -12.50
CA ILE A 47 -24.43 5.84 -11.23
C ILE A 47 -25.68 5.38 -10.46
N ASP A 48 -26.73 6.20 -10.43
CA ASP A 48 -27.95 5.92 -9.68
C ASP A 48 -28.82 4.79 -10.28
N HIS A 49 -28.67 4.51 -11.58
CA HIS A 49 -29.52 3.55 -12.32
C HIS A 49 -28.77 2.31 -12.85
N ALA A 50 -27.47 2.20 -12.59
CA ALA A 50 -26.65 1.11 -13.09
C ALA A 50 -26.75 -0.12 -12.17
N ASN A 51 -27.45 -1.17 -12.63
CA ASN A 51 -27.57 -2.43 -11.87
C ASN A 51 -26.62 -3.52 -12.34
N ASP A 52 -26.42 -3.67 -13.66
CA ASP A 52 -25.64 -4.77 -14.26
C ASP A 52 -24.32 -4.30 -14.91
N THR A 53 -24.02 -3.02 -14.79
CA THR A 53 -22.84 -2.39 -15.37
C THR A 53 -22.11 -1.57 -14.34
N GLU A 54 -20.79 -1.63 -14.32
CA GLU A 54 -19.95 -0.83 -13.44
C GLU A 54 -19.11 0.15 -14.26
N ILE A 55 -18.79 1.31 -13.67
CA ILE A 55 -17.86 2.27 -14.26
C ILE A 55 -16.43 1.74 -14.01
N THR A 56 -15.64 1.63 -15.07
CA THR A 56 -14.23 1.21 -14.97
C THR A 56 -13.27 2.38 -14.99
N SER A 57 -13.62 3.45 -15.71
CA SER A 57 -12.82 4.67 -15.79
C SER A 57 -13.68 5.86 -16.19
N ILE A 58 -13.32 7.03 -15.71
CA ILE A 58 -13.96 8.30 -16.07
C ILE A 58 -12.94 9.43 -16.04
N CYS A 59 -13.04 10.35 -17.01
CA CYS A 59 -12.25 11.58 -17.01
C CYS A 59 -13.01 12.73 -17.69
N CYS A 60 -12.73 13.96 -17.24
CA CYS A 60 -13.24 15.19 -17.86
C CYS A 60 -12.27 15.72 -18.92
N TYR A 61 -12.80 16.16 -20.06
CA TYR A 61 -12.05 16.72 -21.18
C TYR A 61 -12.59 18.10 -21.55
N GLY A 62 -11.68 19.03 -21.87
CA GLY A 62 -12.02 20.36 -22.36
C GLY A 62 -11.84 20.45 -23.87
N TYR A 63 -12.86 20.95 -24.58
CA TYR A 63 -12.80 21.25 -26.02
C TYR A 63 -13.55 22.54 -26.32
N MET A 64 -12.87 23.49 -26.98
CA MET A 64 -13.44 24.79 -27.38
C MET A 64 -14.16 25.54 -26.24
N GLY A 65 -13.63 25.46 -25.01
CA GLY A 65 -14.21 26.13 -23.84
C GLY A 65 -15.38 25.40 -23.18
N GLN A 66 -15.76 24.22 -23.67
CA GLN A 66 -16.73 23.34 -23.03
C GLN A 66 -16.05 22.12 -22.43
N PHE A 67 -16.59 21.64 -21.30
CA PHE A 67 -16.13 20.45 -20.62
C PHE A 67 -17.14 19.31 -20.78
N PHE A 68 -16.64 18.11 -21.01
CA PHE A 68 -17.47 16.91 -21.11
C PHE A 68 -16.75 15.69 -20.53
N TYR A 69 -17.53 14.71 -20.12
CA TYR A 69 -17.04 13.47 -19.53
C TYR A 69 -16.99 12.36 -20.57
N VAL A 70 -15.92 11.56 -20.48
CA VAL A 70 -15.83 10.26 -21.15
C VAL A 70 -15.79 9.19 -20.07
N MET A 71 -16.69 8.22 -20.19
CA MET A 71 -16.91 7.17 -19.21
C MET A 71 -16.84 5.80 -19.91
N ASN A 72 -16.03 4.89 -19.37
CA ASN A 72 -16.00 3.51 -19.81
C ASN A 72 -16.68 2.62 -18.78
N THR A 73 -17.48 1.68 -19.25
CA THR A 73 -18.21 0.72 -18.43
C THR A 73 -17.86 -0.72 -18.82
N ASP A 74 -18.08 -1.64 -17.88
CA ASP A 74 -17.97 -3.07 -18.08
C ASP A 74 -19.11 -3.78 -17.34
N VAL A 75 -19.29 -5.07 -17.58
CA VAL A 75 -20.24 -5.91 -16.82
C VAL A 75 -19.84 -5.89 -15.34
N ALA A 76 -20.83 -5.75 -14.47
CA ALA A 76 -20.60 -5.70 -13.02
C ALA A 76 -19.85 -6.93 -12.53
N SER A 77 -18.74 -6.71 -11.85
CA SER A 77 -17.91 -7.77 -11.25
C SER A 77 -18.47 -8.30 -9.93
N GLY A 78 -19.51 -7.65 -9.39
CA GLY A 78 -20.06 -7.90 -8.06
C GLY A 78 -19.18 -7.37 -6.92
N ASP A 79 -18.16 -6.57 -7.22
CA ASP A 79 -17.42 -5.77 -6.23
C ASP A 79 -18.07 -4.39 -6.10
N GLU A 80 -18.04 -3.79 -4.90
CA GLU A 80 -18.54 -2.42 -4.71
C GLU A 80 -17.71 -1.44 -5.54
N VAL A 81 -18.36 -0.54 -6.28
CA VAL A 81 -17.71 0.51 -7.07
C VAL A 81 -18.24 1.86 -6.62
N LYS A 82 -17.32 2.78 -6.28
CA LYS A 82 -17.65 4.16 -5.93
C LYS A 82 -17.01 5.11 -6.91
N VAL A 83 -17.79 6.08 -7.36
CA VAL A 83 -17.33 7.10 -8.30
C VAL A 83 -17.50 8.47 -7.67
N PHE A 84 -16.45 9.28 -7.77
CA PHE A 84 -16.42 10.65 -7.30
C PHE A 84 -15.98 11.56 -8.44
N LEU A 85 -16.64 12.69 -8.57
CA LEU A 85 -16.40 13.70 -9.60
C LEU A 85 -15.99 15.01 -8.95
N ASN A 86 -15.31 15.87 -9.71
CA ASN A 86 -14.99 17.24 -9.34
C ASN A 86 -14.24 17.39 -8.01
N LEU A 87 -13.35 16.45 -7.69
CA LEU A 87 -12.58 16.50 -6.45
C LEU A 87 -11.43 17.49 -6.54
N THR A 88 -11.20 18.26 -5.48
CA THR A 88 -9.92 18.91 -5.21
C THR A 88 -8.89 17.88 -4.73
N MET A 89 -7.60 18.23 -4.74
CA MET A 89 -6.55 17.34 -4.23
C MET A 89 -6.76 17.00 -2.75
N ASN A 90 -7.17 17.97 -1.91
CA ASN A 90 -7.44 17.74 -0.49
C ASN A 90 -8.61 16.78 -0.27
N GLU A 91 -9.68 16.91 -1.06
CA GLU A 91 -10.81 15.97 -1.00
C GLU A 91 -10.40 14.58 -1.49
N LEU A 92 -9.55 14.51 -2.52
CA LEU A 92 -9.01 13.24 -3.03
C LEU A 92 -8.15 12.53 -1.97
N GLU A 93 -7.34 13.27 -1.21
CA GLU A 93 -6.56 12.72 -0.08
C GLU A 93 -7.47 12.21 1.03
N SER A 94 -8.48 12.99 1.43
CA SER A 94 -9.47 12.60 2.44
C SER A 94 -10.24 11.34 2.02
N ILE A 95 -10.73 11.30 0.77
CA ILE A 95 -11.41 10.13 0.20
C ILE A 95 -10.46 8.94 0.15
N THR A 96 -9.18 9.14 -0.20
CA THR A 96 -8.18 8.06 -0.20
C THR A 96 -8.08 7.41 1.18
N GLU A 97 -8.00 8.20 2.26
CA GLU A 97 -7.97 7.67 3.62
C GLU A 97 -9.25 6.89 3.97
N GLU A 98 -10.42 7.42 3.60
CA GLU A 98 -11.70 6.74 3.79
C GLU A 98 -11.77 5.41 3.03
N MET A 99 -11.33 5.40 1.77
CA MET A 99 -11.38 4.23 0.90
C MET A 99 -10.42 3.13 1.38
N ILE A 100 -9.27 3.49 1.95
CA ILE A 100 -8.37 2.53 2.60
C ILE A 100 -9.07 1.82 3.76
N VAL A 101 -9.81 2.56 4.60
CA VAL A 101 -10.57 1.99 5.72
C VAL A 101 -11.71 1.09 5.23
N ARG A 102 -12.31 1.42 4.08
CA ARG A 102 -13.36 0.61 3.44
C ARG A 102 -12.85 -0.55 2.59
N GLU A 103 -11.53 -0.82 2.58
CA GLU A 103 -10.92 -1.86 1.74
C GLU A 103 -11.21 -1.68 0.23
N MET A 104 -11.28 -0.43 -0.22
CA MET A 104 -11.41 -0.05 -1.63
C MET A 104 -10.09 0.48 -2.21
N LYS A 105 -9.74 0.03 -3.43
CA LYS A 105 -8.53 0.42 -4.16
C LYS A 105 -8.85 1.38 -5.30
N PRO A 106 -7.90 2.23 -5.73
CA PRO A 106 -8.12 3.09 -6.87
C PRO A 106 -8.18 2.24 -8.14
N GLY A 107 -9.34 2.23 -8.80
CA GLY A 107 -9.51 1.64 -10.12
C GLY A 107 -9.05 2.59 -11.22
N HIS A 108 -9.40 3.87 -11.08
CA HIS A 108 -9.01 4.92 -12.01
C HIS A 108 -9.03 6.26 -11.28
N ILE A 109 -8.01 7.10 -11.44
CA ILE A 109 -8.03 8.49 -10.99
C ILE A 109 -7.54 9.31 -12.17
N CYS A 110 -8.30 10.33 -12.59
CA CYS A 110 -7.91 11.24 -13.66
C CYS A 110 -7.85 12.67 -13.13
N ARG A 111 -6.89 13.46 -13.61
CA ARG A 111 -6.98 14.92 -13.55
C ARG A 111 -7.65 15.42 -14.82
N GLY A 112 -8.86 15.96 -14.69
CA GLY A 112 -9.67 16.45 -15.79
C GLY A 112 -9.09 17.70 -16.45
N GLY A 113 -9.61 18.00 -17.65
CA GLY A 113 -9.30 19.23 -18.39
C GLY A 113 -9.67 20.52 -17.63
N ASP A 114 -10.62 20.41 -16.72
CA ASP A 114 -11.10 21.43 -15.79
C ASP A 114 -10.16 21.64 -14.58
N GLY A 115 -9.14 20.79 -14.42
CA GLY A 115 -8.14 20.89 -13.37
C GLY A 115 -8.52 20.17 -12.07
N VAL A 116 -9.73 19.59 -11.98
CA VAL A 116 -10.22 18.79 -10.85
C VAL A 116 -10.11 17.30 -11.13
N PHE A 117 -10.26 16.47 -10.09
CA PHE A 117 -10.07 15.02 -10.17
C PHE A 117 -11.38 14.25 -10.28
N GLN A 118 -11.34 13.16 -11.04
CA GLN A 118 -12.38 12.16 -11.09
C GLN A 118 -11.79 10.82 -10.66
N ALA A 119 -12.44 10.14 -9.72
CA ALA A 119 -11.93 8.91 -9.13
C ALA A 119 -12.98 7.80 -9.17
N VAL A 120 -12.54 6.61 -9.56
CA VAL A 120 -13.26 5.34 -9.49
C VAL A 120 -12.52 4.47 -8.50
N TRP A 121 -13.22 4.07 -7.44
CA TRP A 121 -12.74 3.16 -6.42
C TRP A 121 -13.47 1.84 -6.55
N ARG A 122 -12.75 0.76 -6.27
CA ARG A 122 -13.27 -0.60 -6.40
C ARG A 122 -12.95 -1.40 -5.15
N GLY A 123 -13.93 -2.11 -4.62
CA GLY A 123 -13.73 -3.05 -3.53
C GLY A 123 -12.71 -4.14 -3.90
N SER A 124 -12.04 -4.70 -2.90
CA SER A 124 -11.10 -5.80 -3.09
C SER A 124 -11.42 -6.97 -2.17
N LYS A 125 -12.06 -8.02 -2.69
CA LYS A 125 -12.32 -9.26 -1.94
C LYS A 125 -11.04 -10.04 -1.55
N ARG A 126 -9.89 -9.71 -2.16
CA ARG A 126 -8.59 -10.39 -1.94
C ARG A 126 -7.69 -9.66 -0.94
N GLY A 127 -8.26 -8.75 -0.15
CA GLY A 127 -7.51 -7.86 0.74
C GLY A 127 -7.02 -6.61 0.00
N LEU A 128 -6.84 -5.53 0.76
CA LEU A 128 -6.37 -4.25 0.24
C LEU A 128 -4.87 -4.08 0.48
N ARG A 129 -4.15 -3.65 -0.57
CA ARG A 129 -2.82 -3.07 -0.41
C ARG A 129 -2.95 -1.59 -0.10
N HIS A 130 -2.15 -1.11 0.84
CA HIS A 130 -2.06 0.32 1.09
C HIS A 130 -1.59 1.04 -0.18
N PHE A 131 -2.17 2.19 -0.47
CA PHE A 131 -1.74 3.06 -1.57
C PHE A 131 -1.60 4.50 -1.08
N LEU A 132 -0.88 5.31 -1.85
CA LEU A 132 -0.71 6.73 -1.60
C LEU A 132 -1.00 7.47 -2.91
N VAL A 133 -1.81 8.52 -2.85
CA VAL A 133 -2.05 9.41 -3.98
C VAL A 133 -1.23 10.67 -3.73
N HIS A 134 -0.41 11.06 -4.69
CA HIS A 134 0.46 12.23 -4.55
C HIS A 134 0.53 13.03 -5.85
N GLU A 135 0.26 14.32 -5.75
CA GLU A 135 0.43 15.29 -6.82
C GLU A 135 1.54 16.28 -6.45
N GLY A 136 2.32 16.69 -7.45
CA GLY A 136 3.23 17.84 -7.29
C GLY A 136 4.16 18.01 -8.47
N GLN A 137 5.08 18.97 -8.36
CA GLN A 137 6.15 19.13 -9.34
C GLN A 137 6.90 17.82 -9.55
N ILE A 138 7.18 17.49 -10.80
CA ILE A 138 7.66 16.16 -11.19
C ILE A 138 8.95 15.75 -10.46
N ASP A 139 9.90 16.68 -10.28
CA ASP A 139 11.17 16.40 -9.61
C ASP A 139 10.94 16.09 -8.12
N THR A 140 10.07 16.85 -7.46
CA THR A 140 9.69 16.64 -6.06
C THR A 140 8.97 15.29 -5.88
N VAL A 141 8.06 14.94 -6.80
CA VAL A 141 7.36 13.65 -6.79
C VAL A 141 8.34 12.49 -6.94
N PHE A 142 9.32 12.61 -7.85
CA PHE A 142 10.31 11.55 -8.08
C PHE A 142 11.30 11.42 -6.92
N GLN A 143 11.70 12.54 -6.28
CA GLN A 143 12.50 12.52 -5.07
C GLN A 143 11.78 11.79 -3.92
N LYS A 144 10.51 12.13 -3.66
CA LYS A 144 9.69 11.41 -2.67
C LYS A 144 9.51 9.94 -3.04
N GLY A 145 9.43 9.61 -4.33
CA GLY A 145 9.40 8.25 -4.84
C GLY A 145 10.55 7.36 -4.33
N THR A 146 11.74 7.93 -4.15
CA THR A 146 12.88 7.21 -3.57
C THR A 146 12.62 6.79 -2.11
N ILE A 147 11.99 7.67 -1.33
CA ILE A 147 11.59 7.39 0.05
C ILE A 147 10.48 6.33 0.07
N HIS A 148 9.47 6.47 -0.79
CA HIS A 148 8.38 5.50 -0.93
C HIS A 148 8.92 4.11 -1.30
N SER A 149 9.90 4.04 -2.20
CA SER A 149 10.56 2.79 -2.61
C SER A 149 11.21 2.06 -1.44
N ARG A 150 11.88 2.76 -0.52
CA ARG A 150 12.47 2.15 0.69
C ARG A 150 11.39 1.57 1.62
N HIS A 151 10.19 2.10 1.53
CA HIS A 151 9.03 1.57 2.23
C HIS A 151 8.25 0.59 1.34
N GLY A 152 8.82 0.02 0.28
CA GLY A 152 8.18 -1.02 -0.54
C GLY A 152 6.98 -0.54 -1.37
N TYR A 153 6.88 0.77 -1.62
CA TYR A 153 5.91 1.32 -2.55
C TYR A 153 6.50 1.44 -3.95
N TYR A 154 5.69 1.17 -4.97
CA TYR A 154 6.03 1.35 -6.38
C TYR A 154 4.91 2.10 -7.10
N PRO A 155 5.21 2.87 -8.16
CA PRO A 155 4.21 3.65 -8.86
C PRO A 155 3.36 2.73 -9.74
N THR A 156 2.04 2.82 -9.60
CA THR A 156 1.08 2.09 -10.43
C THR A 156 0.36 2.98 -11.43
N ILE A 157 0.15 4.25 -11.07
CA ILE A 157 -0.37 5.27 -11.97
C ILE A 157 0.62 6.43 -11.98
N LEU A 158 0.95 6.94 -13.16
CA LEU A 158 1.74 8.13 -13.42
C LEU A 158 1.04 8.92 -14.52
N GLN A 159 0.62 10.14 -14.19
CA GLN A 159 0.15 11.14 -15.14
C GLN A 159 1.08 12.34 -15.07
N VAL A 160 1.37 12.95 -16.23
CA VAL A 160 2.26 14.11 -16.33
C VAL A 160 1.61 15.19 -17.18
N TYR A 161 1.46 16.39 -16.64
CA TYR A 161 0.81 17.53 -17.31
C TYR A 161 1.55 18.83 -17.03
N ARG A 162 1.13 19.89 -17.72
CA ARG A 162 1.56 21.26 -17.45
C ARG A 162 0.54 21.94 -16.54
N GLU A 163 1.03 22.57 -15.49
CA GLU A 163 0.25 23.43 -14.62
C GLU A 163 1.08 24.69 -14.33
N GLN A 164 0.51 25.87 -14.56
CA GLN A 164 1.20 27.16 -14.35
C GLN A 164 2.63 27.20 -14.94
N ASN A 165 2.79 26.65 -16.15
CA ASN A 165 4.05 26.50 -16.89
C ASN A 165 5.08 25.51 -16.27
N GLN A 166 4.77 24.87 -15.15
CA GLN A 166 5.58 23.83 -14.52
C GLN A 166 5.14 22.44 -14.99
N THR A 167 6.05 21.46 -14.90
CA THR A 167 5.71 20.06 -15.17
C THR A 167 5.32 19.40 -13.86
N THR A 168 4.05 19.01 -13.77
CA THR A 168 3.44 18.40 -12.59
C THR A 168 3.13 16.94 -12.90
N ALA A 169 3.18 16.10 -11.87
CA ALA A 169 2.84 14.69 -11.96
C ALA A 169 1.88 14.28 -10.85
N LEU A 170 0.87 13.49 -11.22
CA LEU A 170 0.05 12.72 -10.30
C LEU A 170 0.57 11.28 -10.30
N VAL A 171 0.89 10.75 -9.13
CA VAL A 171 1.35 9.38 -8.95
C VAL A 171 0.53 8.66 -7.90
N ILE A 172 0.04 7.47 -8.24
CA ILE A 172 -0.48 6.52 -7.27
C ILE A 172 0.63 5.52 -6.97
N TRP A 173 1.02 5.45 -5.70
CA TRP A 173 1.97 4.49 -5.18
C TRP A 173 1.21 3.34 -4.55
N GLU A 174 1.49 2.11 -4.94
CA GLU A 174 0.92 0.91 -4.32
C GLU A 174 2.00 0.22 -3.48
N LYS A 175 1.61 -0.21 -2.27
CA LYS A 175 2.45 -1.04 -1.42
C LYS A 175 2.49 -2.46 -1.99
N GLY A 176 3.67 -3.01 -2.21
CA GLY A 176 3.80 -4.44 -2.46
C GLY A 176 5.08 -5.02 -1.93
N TYR A 177 5.36 -6.24 -2.38
CA TYR A 177 6.39 -7.10 -1.81
C TYR A 177 7.46 -7.38 -2.86
N GLY A 178 8.64 -6.79 -2.66
CA GLY A 178 9.81 -7.01 -3.52
C GLY A 178 9.69 -6.52 -4.96
N VAL A 179 8.73 -5.66 -5.27
CA VAL A 179 8.59 -5.07 -6.60
C VAL A 179 9.70 -4.03 -6.80
N ARG A 180 10.56 -4.27 -7.78
CA ARG A 180 11.52 -3.27 -8.25
C ARG A 180 10.88 -2.42 -9.34
N TYR A 181 11.17 -1.13 -9.35
CA TYR A 181 10.68 -0.25 -10.39
C TYR A 181 11.74 0.76 -10.82
N ARG A 182 11.55 1.32 -12.02
CA ARG A 182 12.33 2.45 -12.54
C ARG A 182 11.40 3.38 -13.32
N ILE A 183 11.47 4.67 -13.03
CA ILE A 183 10.85 5.70 -13.87
C ILE A 183 11.93 6.21 -14.82
N GLN A 184 11.75 6.00 -16.11
CA GLN A 184 12.66 6.45 -17.16
C GLN A 184 12.01 7.58 -17.96
N THR A 185 12.78 8.58 -18.35
CA THR A 185 12.28 9.69 -19.17
C THR A 185 13.08 9.80 -20.46
N GLY A 186 12.43 10.09 -21.58
CA GLY A 186 13.11 10.15 -22.87
C GLY A 186 12.22 10.64 -24.00
N PHE A 187 12.74 10.63 -25.23
CA PHE A 187 12.01 11.06 -26.43
C PHE A 187 11.78 9.93 -27.44
N ASN A 188 12.41 8.76 -27.22
CA ASN A 188 12.32 7.61 -28.11
C ASN A 188 12.01 6.34 -27.32
N LEU A 189 10.77 5.84 -27.44
CA LEU A 189 10.34 4.64 -26.72
C LEU A 189 11.13 3.38 -27.10
N LYS A 190 11.68 3.30 -28.33
CA LYS A 190 12.46 2.12 -28.76
C LYS A 190 13.83 2.06 -28.08
N GLU A 191 14.52 3.20 -27.97
CA GLU A 191 15.78 3.31 -27.22
C GLU A 191 15.56 3.01 -25.75
N MET A 192 14.49 3.57 -25.18
CA MET A 192 14.09 3.32 -23.79
C MET A 192 13.83 1.82 -23.52
N GLU A 193 13.15 1.13 -24.45
CA GLU A 193 12.94 -0.33 -24.36
C GLU A 193 14.26 -1.11 -24.47
N ALA A 194 15.14 -0.72 -25.41
CA ALA A 194 16.43 -1.38 -25.59
C ALA A 194 17.32 -1.32 -24.33
N GLU A 195 17.32 -0.19 -23.62
CA GLU A 195 18.05 -0.03 -22.33
C GLU A 195 17.55 -0.98 -21.24
N MET A 196 16.28 -1.41 -21.31
CA MET A 196 15.61 -2.17 -20.25
C MET A 196 15.55 -3.68 -20.51
N LEU A 197 15.95 -4.16 -21.69
CA LEU A 197 15.89 -5.58 -22.08
C LEU A 197 16.57 -6.53 -21.07
N ASN A 198 17.69 -6.10 -20.49
CA ASN A 198 18.48 -6.94 -19.57
C ASN A 198 18.15 -6.73 -18.08
N GLN A 199 17.20 -5.86 -17.76
CA GLN A 199 16.92 -5.44 -16.38
C GLN A 199 15.83 -6.28 -15.68
N GLN A 200 15.29 -7.32 -16.34
CA GLN A 200 14.15 -8.13 -15.85
C GLN A 200 12.94 -7.28 -15.42
N MET A 201 12.76 -6.11 -16.03
CA MET A 201 11.63 -5.22 -15.79
C MET A 201 10.84 -5.03 -17.08
N LYS A 202 9.52 -4.98 -16.96
CA LYS A 202 8.60 -4.78 -18.08
C LYS A 202 8.02 -3.36 -17.99
N PRO A 203 7.76 -2.70 -19.13
CA PRO A 203 7.06 -1.43 -19.12
C PRO A 203 5.65 -1.69 -18.65
N TYR A 204 5.25 -0.95 -17.62
CA TYR A 204 3.96 -1.05 -16.96
C TYR A 204 3.02 0.07 -17.39
N GLN A 205 3.53 1.30 -17.39
CA GLN A 205 2.76 2.47 -17.78
C GLN A 205 3.62 3.47 -18.53
N ILE A 206 3.00 4.22 -19.43
CA ILE A 206 3.62 5.28 -20.21
C ILE A 206 2.76 6.53 -20.07
N ALA A 207 3.38 7.64 -19.67
CA ALA A 207 2.81 8.97 -19.76
C ALA A 207 3.57 9.78 -20.82
N SER A 208 2.86 10.65 -21.54
CA SER A 208 3.46 11.53 -22.54
C SER A 208 3.15 12.98 -22.21
N LEU A 209 4.16 13.83 -22.31
CA LEU A 209 4.02 15.28 -22.24
C LEU A 209 4.27 15.86 -23.64
N PRO A 210 3.22 16.27 -24.36
CA PRO A 210 3.33 16.97 -25.63
C PRO A 210 4.28 18.17 -25.59
N ARG A 211 5.06 18.33 -26.67
CA ARG A 211 5.92 19.50 -26.95
C ARG A 211 5.86 19.79 -28.44
N LEU A 212 6.26 21.00 -28.84
CA LEU A 212 6.21 21.49 -30.22
C LEU A 212 6.82 20.55 -31.28
N ILE A 213 7.96 19.92 -30.98
CA ILE A 213 8.71 19.10 -31.95
C ILE A 213 8.43 17.61 -31.77
N ARG A 214 8.57 17.13 -30.54
CA ARG A 214 8.35 15.72 -30.18
C ARG A 214 7.93 15.60 -28.73
N PRO A 215 6.97 14.71 -28.42
CA PRO A 215 6.54 14.49 -27.04
C PRO A 215 7.70 13.93 -26.19
N LYS A 216 7.72 14.30 -24.91
CA LYS A 216 8.57 13.66 -23.91
C LYS A 216 7.80 12.53 -23.26
N TYR A 217 8.38 11.35 -23.18
CA TYR A 217 7.80 10.17 -22.56
C TYR A 217 8.35 9.93 -21.17
N TYR A 218 7.50 9.40 -20.31
CA TYR A 218 7.79 8.93 -18.96
C TYR A 218 7.28 7.50 -18.86
N VAL A 219 8.19 6.55 -18.67
CA VAL A 219 7.87 5.12 -18.65
C VAL A 219 8.15 4.58 -17.26
N VAL A 220 7.13 3.98 -16.66
CA VAL A 220 7.26 3.19 -15.45
C VAL A 220 7.59 1.76 -15.85
N TRP A 221 8.77 1.30 -15.48
CA TRP A 221 9.19 -0.09 -15.59
C TRP A 221 9.05 -0.76 -14.25
N ARG A 222 8.57 -2.00 -14.22
CA ARG A 222 8.47 -2.79 -12.99
C ARG A 222 8.88 -4.23 -13.19
N SER A 223 9.44 -4.85 -12.16
CA SER A 223 9.55 -6.30 -12.08
C SER A 223 8.18 -6.90 -11.74
N ASP A 224 8.07 -8.21 -11.89
CA ASP A 224 6.97 -8.92 -11.26
C ASP A 224 7.16 -8.91 -9.72
N GLU A 225 6.08 -9.17 -8.98
CA GLU A 225 6.15 -9.33 -7.53
C GLU A 225 7.04 -10.49 -7.11
N PHE A 226 7.58 -10.36 -5.90
CA PHE A 226 8.34 -11.44 -5.29
C PHE A 226 7.48 -12.69 -5.17
N SER A 227 8.06 -13.83 -5.55
CA SER A 227 7.50 -15.14 -5.31
C SER A 227 8.61 -16.19 -5.23
N TRP A 228 8.53 -17.05 -4.23
CA TRP A 228 9.43 -18.19 -4.07
C TRP A 228 9.28 -19.23 -5.19
N ILE A 229 8.14 -19.30 -5.88
CA ILE A 229 7.93 -20.23 -7.01
C ILE A 229 9.01 -20.04 -8.08
N ARG A 230 9.52 -18.82 -8.24
CA ARG A 230 10.54 -18.45 -9.23
C ARG A 230 11.97 -18.68 -8.74
N HIS A 231 12.14 -19.05 -7.48
CA HIS A 231 13.43 -19.26 -6.85
C HIS A 231 13.65 -20.76 -6.62
N SER A 232 14.68 -21.30 -7.27
CA SER A 232 15.06 -22.71 -7.16
C SER A 232 15.60 -23.06 -5.77
N SER A 233 16.33 -22.14 -5.14
CA SER A 233 16.93 -22.32 -3.83
C SER A 233 16.53 -21.23 -2.86
N LEU A 234 16.36 -21.61 -1.59
CA LEU A 234 16.10 -20.70 -0.48
C LEU A 234 17.41 -20.48 0.29
N PRO A 235 17.96 -19.25 0.31
CA PRO A 235 19.19 -18.96 1.05
C PRO A 235 19.03 -19.31 2.52
N ARG A 236 20.07 -19.91 3.11
CA ARG A 236 20.16 -20.23 4.54
C ARG A 236 21.48 -19.72 5.07
N THR A 237 21.43 -19.00 6.18
CA THR A 237 22.62 -18.56 6.92
C THR A 237 22.50 -19.02 8.37
N ALA A 238 23.64 -19.26 9.02
CA ALA A 238 23.70 -19.71 10.40
C ALA A 238 24.79 -18.95 11.15
N LEU A 239 24.51 -18.56 12.39
CA LEU A 239 25.51 -17.97 13.29
C LEU A 239 26.22 -19.07 14.09
N TYR A 240 25.46 -20.05 14.59
CA TYR A 240 25.96 -21.25 15.24
C TYR A 240 24.95 -22.39 15.08
N GLU A 241 25.46 -23.61 14.97
CA GLU A 241 24.66 -24.81 14.77
C GLU A 241 25.38 -26.00 15.44
N SER A 242 24.83 -26.49 16.54
CA SER A 242 25.38 -27.68 17.20
C SER A 242 25.13 -28.92 16.33
N THR A 243 26.18 -29.71 16.10
CA THR A 243 26.21 -30.90 15.20
C THR A 243 25.17 -31.98 15.54
N SER A 244 24.51 -31.92 16.69
CA SER A 244 23.49 -32.88 17.12
C SER A 244 22.08 -32.62 16.56
N ILE A 245 21.82 -31.46 15.94
CA ILE A 245 20.49 -31.15 15.40
C ILE A 245 20.43 -31.57 13.93
N ASN A 246 19.54 -32.50 13.60
CA ASN A 246 19.21 -32.77 12.20
C ASN A 246 18.36 -31.62 11.64
N SER A 247 19.03 -30.54 11.24
CA SER A 247 18.41 -29.33 10.71
C SER A 247 17.69 -29.56 9.38
N SER A 248 18.02 -30.61 8.63
CA SER A 248 17.41 -30.86 7.31
C SER A 248 15.87 -31.02 7.36
N ASN A 249 15.31 -31.59 8.44
CA ASN A 249 13.86 -31.70 8.63
C ASN A 249 13.23 -30.33 8.91
N LEU A 250 13.92 -29.52 9.72
CA LEU A 250 13.50 -28.18 10.09
C LEU A 250 13.58 -27.24 8.88
N ASP A 251 14.71 -27.25 8.17
CA ASP A 251 14.94 -26.49 6.95
C ASP A 251 13.82 -26.77 5.93
N ARG A 252 13.47 -28.04 5.69
CA ARG A 252 12.36 -28.44 4.80
C ARG A 252 11.00 -27.95 5.29
N ALA A 253 10.74 -28.05 6.58
CA ALA A 253 9.47 -27.58 7.15
C ALA A 253 9.35 -26.05 7.01
N VAL A 254 10.43 -25.31 7.27
CA VAL A 254 10.50 -23.85 7.13
C VAL A 254 10.32 -23.46 5.67
N GLU A 255 11.06 -24.08 4.75
CA GLU A 255 10.96 -23.81 3.31
C GLU A 255 9.53 -24.03 2.81
N LYS A 256 8.87 -25.12 3.22
CA LYS A 256 7.47 -25.39 2.85
C LYS A 256 6.54 -24.24 3.27
N GLN A 257 6.67 -23.75 4.51
CA GLN A 257 5.83 -22.65 5.00
C GLN A 257 6.17 -21.32 4.31
N MET A 258 7.46 -21.03 4.11
CA MET A 258 7.90 -19.81 3.43
C MET A 258 7.37 -19.75 1.99
N ARG A 259 7.43 -20.87 1.26
CA ARG A 259 6.87 -20.98 -0.10
C ARG A 259 5.35 -20.86 -0.12
N LEU A 260 4.65 -21.48 0.83
CA LEU A 260 3.19 -21.46 0.89
C LEU A 260 2.64 -20.05 1.16
N PHE A 261 3.27 -19.30 2.07
CA PHE A 261 2.81 -17.99 2.51
C PHE A 261 3.59 -16.82 1.90
N GLU A 262 4.47 -17.10 0.94
CA GLU A 262 5.37 -16.12 0.31
C GLU A 262 6.14 -15.26 1.34
N ILE A 263 6.60 -15.88 2.42
CA ILE A 263 7.31 -15.21 3.52
C ILE A 263 8.74 -14.87 3.05
N PRO A 264 9.13 -13.60 2.94
CA PRO A 264 10.44 -13.23 2.38
C PRO A 264 11.63 -13.69 3.22
N SER A 265 11.47 -13.72 4.53
CA SER A 265 12.51 -14.13 5.46
C SER A 265 11.94 -14.61 6.78
N ILE A 266 12.59 -15.63 7.34
CA ILE A 266 12.37 -16.12 8.70
C ILE A 266 13.74 -16.23 9.37
N SER A 267 13.84 -15.78 10.63
CA SER A 267 14.98 -16.02 11.50
C SER A 267 14.48 -16.61 12.81
N PHE A 268 15.16 -17.62 13.34
CA PHE A 268 14.88 -18.12 14.68
C PHE A 268 16.12 -18.70 15.35
N CYS A 269 16.07 -18.72 16.68
CA CYS A 269 17.09 -19.28 17.52
C CYS A 269 16.46 -20.27 18.52
N VAL A 270 17.21 -21.31 18.88
CA VAL A 270 16.79 -22.34 19.84
C VAL A 270 17.79 -22.37 20.98
N TYR A 271 17.32 -22.13 22.19
CA TYR A 271 18.10 -22.22 23.42
C TYR A 271 17.59 -23.37 24.29
N LYS A 272 18.51 -24.14 24.89
CA LYS A 272 18.19 -25.19 25.87
C LYS A 272 19.23 -25.18 26.98
N GLY A 273 18.77 -25.11 28.24
CA GLY A 273 19.67 -25.10 29.40
C GLY A 273 20.68 -23.94 29.38
N GLY A 274 20.25 -22.75 28.95
CA GLY A 274 21.12 -21.56 28.84
C GLY A 274 22.13 -21.60 27.68
N LYS A 275 22.15 -22.65 26.87
CA LYS A 275 23.03 -22.79 25.71
C LYS A 275 22.24 -22.59 24.42
N GLY A 276 22.77 -21.76 23.52
CA GLY A 276 22.28 -21.64 22.15
C GLY A 276 22.61 -22.90 21.37
N LEU A 277 21.60 -23.60 20.87
CA LEU A 277 21.76 -24.82 20.09
C LEU A 277 21.77 -24.56 18.58
N LEU A 278 21.01 -23.55 18.14
CA LEU A 278 20.80 -23.19 16.76
C LEU A 278 20.45 -21.69 16.63
N ALA A 279 21.03 -21.00 15.66
CA ALA A 279 20.61 -19.66 15.24
C ALA A 279 20.74 -19.56 13.72
N VAL A 280 19.61 -19.55 13.02
CA VAL A 280 19.53 -19.66 11.57
C VAL A 280 18.54 -18.67 10.99
N SER A 281 18.85 -18.17 9.80
CA SER A 281 17.97 -17.34 9.00
C SER A 281 17.81 -17.93 7.61
N TYR A 282 16.63 -17.70 7.04
CA TYR A 282 16.22 -18.17 5.74
C TYR A 282 15.73 -16.99 4.90
N GLY A 283 15.94 -17.09 3.59
CA GLY A 283 15.47 -16.14 2.61
C GLY A 283 16.28 -14.84 2.56
N TYR A 284 15.61 -13.72 2.31
CA TYR A 284 16.24 -12.43 2.06
C TYR A 284 15.76 -11.36 3.03
N SER A 285 16.69 -10.65 3.67
CA SER A 285 16.37 -9.48 4.49
C SER A 285 16.05 -8.23 3.65
N ASP A 286 16.57 -8.19 2.42
CA ASP A 286 16.21 -7.18 1.42
C ASP A 286 15.92 -7.86 0.07
N LEU A 287 14.66 -7.79 -0.36
CA LEU A 287 14.19 -8.36 -1.63
C LEU A 287 14.72 -7.62 -2.87
N SER A 288 15.05 -6.34 -2.74
CA SER A 288 15.48 -5.50 -3.87
C SER A 288 16.91 -5.80 -4.28
N THR A 289 17.79 -6.01 -3.30
CA THR A 289 19.20 -6.38 -3.49
C THR A 289 19.44 -7.87 -3.38
N GLN A 290 18.40 -8.66 -3.04
CA GLN A 290 18.52 -10.10 -2.74
C GLN A 290 19.57 -10.38 -1.66
N THR A 291 19.64 -9.51 -0.65
CA THR A 291 20.56 -9.70 0.49
C THR A 291 20.11 -10.89 1.32
N PRO A 292 20.91 -11.97 1.45
CA PRO A 292 20.54 -13.11 2.28
C PRO A 292 20.30 -12.66 3.73
N ALA A 293 19.21 -13.14 4.31
CA ALA A 293 18.91 -12.85 5.71
C ALA A 293 19.98 -13.47 6.62
N SER A 294 20.32 -12.80 7.72
CA SER A 294 21.28 -13.24 8.73
C SER A 294 20.61 -13.31 10.11
N PRO A 295 21.05 -14.20 11.04
CA PRO A 295 20.58 -14.17 12.43
C PRO A 295 20.90 -12.87 13.17
N SER A 296 21.81 -12.05 12.64
CA SER A 296 22.12 -10.72 13.16
C SER A 296 21.22 -9.60 12.62
N ASP A 297 20.32 -9.90 11.68
CA ASP A 297 19.44 -8.90 11.08
C ASP A 297 18.33 -8.48 12.06
N ASN A 298 17.95 -7.22 12.00
CA ASN A 298 16.89 -6.67 12.84
C ASN A 298 15.52 -6.87 12.20
N TYR A 299 14.59 -7.48 12.93
CA TYR A 299 13.19 -7.60 12.57
C TYR A 299 12.33 -6.62 13.37
N ARG A 300 11.28 -6.08 12.76
CA ARG A 300 10.27 -5.31 13.51
C ARG A 300 9.40 -6.29 14.30
N ILE A 301 9.63 -6.35 15.61
CA ILE A 301 9.01 -7.36 16.49
C ILE A 301 7.55 -7.07 16.90
N ALA A 302 7.01 -5.90 16.53
CA ALA A 302 5.62 -5.50 16.78
C ALA A 302 5.16 -5.77 18.23
N SER A 303 4.09 -6.56 18.43
CA SER A 303 3.52 -6.83 19.76
C SER A 303 4.46 -7.61 20.69
N ILE A 304 5.53 -8.22 20.20
CA ILE A 304 6.56 -8.81 21.07
C ILE A 304 7.21 -7.71 21.94
N SER A 305 7.25 -6.45 21.49
CA SER A 305 7.72 -5.33 22.33
C SER A 305 6.99 -5.23 23.68
N LYS A 306 5.74 -5.70 23.77
CA LYS A 306 4.97 -5.68 25.03
C LYS A 306 5.61 -6.52 26.13
N THR A 307 6.20 -7.67 25.80
CA THR A 307 6.86 -8.52 26.80
C THR A 307 8.12 -7.85 27.35
N ILE A 308 8.86 -7.15 26.49
CA ILE A 308 10.02 -6.34 26.89
C ILE A 308 9.59 -5.19 27.81
N THR A 309 8.52 -4.46 27.45
CA THR A 309 7.96 -3.41 28.31
C THR A 309 7.48 -3.96 29.65
N ALA A 310 6.80 -5.11 29.66
CA ALA A 310 6.35 -5.77 30.89
C ALA A 310 7.52 -6.18 31.78
N MET A 311 8.62 -6.67 31.21
CA MET A 311 9.87 -6.95 31.94
C MET A 311 10.46 -5.67 32.57
N GLY A 312 10.47 -4.56 31.83
CA GLY A 312 10.89 -3.26 32.37
C GLY A 312 10.02 -2.81 33.55
N ILE A 313 8.70 -3.00 33.47
CA ILE A 313 7.76 -2.72 34.56
C ILE A 313 8.04 -3.65 35.76
N ALA A 314 8.27 -4.95 35.53
CA ALA A 314 8.60 -5.90 36.59
C ALA A 314 9.89 -5.50 37.33
N GLU A 315 10.90 -5.00 36.62
CA GLU A 315 12.13 -4.51 37.23
C GLU A 315 11.89 -3.24 38.08
N LEU A 316 11.03 -2.32 37.62
CA LEU A 316 10.63 -1.14 38.42
C LEU A 316 9.89 -1.56 39.70
N ILE A 317 9.04 -2.58 39.62
CA ILE A 317 8.36 -3.15 40.80
C ILE A 317 9.37 -3.78 41.76
N ASN A 318 10.33 -4.55 41.24
CA ASN A 318 11.39 -5.17 42.04
C ASN A 318 12.21 -4.12 42.81
N ARG A 319 12.50 -2.97 42.15
CA ARG A 319 13.17 -1.81 42.76
C ARG A 319 12.29 -0.97 43.67
N ARG A 320 11.02 -1.35 43.87
CA ARG A 320 10.01 -0.60 44.65
C ARG A 320 9.76 0.82 44.12
N LEU A 321 10.05 1.07 42.84
CA LEU A 321 9.79 2.35 42.17
C LEU A 321 8.36 2.43 41.62
N LEU A 322 7.69 1.28 41.51
CA LEU A 322 6.35 1.14 40.98
C LEU A 322 5.63 0.00 41.71
N SER A 323 4.30 0.00 41.76
CA SER A 323 3.51 -1.13 42.24
C SER A 323 2.33 -1.40 41.32
N LEU A 324 1.85 -2.64 41.32
CA LEU A 324 0.73 -3.08 40.49
C LEU A 324 -0.56 -2.28 40.75
N GLU A 325 -0.72 -1.74 41.96
CA GLU A 325 -1.92 -1.01 42.40
C GLU A 325 -1.81 0.51 42.20
N MET A 326 -0.64 1.02 41.78
CA MET A 326 -0.50 2.45 41.46
C MET A 326 -1.43 2.84 40.32
N ARG A 327 -2.13 3.96 40.49
CA ARG A 327 -2.93 4.57 39.42
C ARG A 327 -2.00 5.11 38.33
N VAL A 328 -2.40 4.94 37.08
CA VAL A 328 -1.61 5.41 35.94
C VAL A 328 -1.84 6.90 35.70
N PHE A 329 -3.10 7.34 35.73
CA PHE A 329 -3.51 8.70 35.39
C PHE A 329 -4.15 9.44 36.57
N GLY A 330 -4.35 10.75 36.38
CA GLY A 330 -4.92 11.66 37.38
C GLY A 330 -3.86 12.26 38.31
N ASN A 331 -4.28 13.16 39.19
CA ASN A 331 -3.37 14.02 39.97
C ASN A 331 -2.40 13.26 40.89
N LYS A 332 -2.70 11.99 41.22
CA LYS A 332 -1.85 11.09 42.02
C LYS A 332 -1.32 9.89 41.23
N GLY A 333 -1.51 9.90 39.90
CA GLY A 333 -1.07 8.82 39.03
C GLY A 333 0.40 8.94 38.64
N ILE A 334 0.97 7.84 38.14
CA ILE A 334 2.35 7.79 37.63
C ILE A 334 2.58 8.82 36.53
N LEU A 335 1.58 9.05 35.67
CA LEU A 335 1.59 10.00 34.56
C LEU A 335 0.70 11.21 34.88
N ALA A 336 0.86 11.81 36.07
CA ALA A 336 0.03 12.92 36.53
C ALA A 336 0.06 14.17 35.62
N SER A 337 1.10 14.33 34.79
CA SER A 337 1.22 15.42 33.83
C SER A 337 0.35 15.27 32.58
N VAL A 338 -0.21 14.07 32.34
CA VAL A 338 -1.09 13.82 31.19
C VAL A 338 -2.49 14.33 31.54
N ASP A 339 -2.95 15.36 30.82
CA ASP A 339 -4.31 15.86 30.99
C ASP A 339 -5.35 14.84 30.50
N VAL A 340 -6.14 14.34 31.44
CA VAL A 340 -7.22 13.38 31.21
C VAL A 340 -8.58 13.97 31.62
N SER A 341 -8.69 15.30 31.69
CA SER A 341 -9.92 16.02 32.07
C SER A 341 -11.08 15.73 31.13
N ARG A 342 -10.81 15.60 29.83
CA ARG A 342 -11.79 15.30 28.78
C ARG A 342 -11.96 13.80 28.50
N ALA A 343 -11.22 12.94 29.20
CA ALA A 343 -11.32 11.49 29.04
C ALA A 343 -12.45 10.90 29.91
N HIS A 344 -12.83 9.66 29.62
CA HIS A 344 -13.82 8.95 30.43
C HIS A 344 -13.35 8.84 31.90
N PRO A 345 -14.22 9.09 32.90
CA PRO A 345 -13.82 9.13 34.32
C PRO A 345 -13.10 7.87 34.81
N TRP A 346 -13.44 6.71 34.23
CA TRP A 346 -12.83 5.42 34.54
C TRP A 346 -11.31 5.36 34.31
N LEU A 347 -10.77 6.20 33.43
CA LEU A 347 -9.34 6.25 33.15
C LEU A 347 -8.51 6.54 34.43
N ARG A 348 -9.10 7.30 35.37
CA ARG A 348 -8.46 7.67 36.65
C ARG A 348 -8.36 6.51 37.65
N ILE A 349 -9.09 5.42 37.41
CA ILE A 349 -9.01 4.21 38.24
C ILE A 349 -8.23 3.08 37.58
N ILE A 350 -7.64 3.29 36.41
CA ILE A 350 -6.76 2.28 35.81
C ILE A 350 -5.46 2.18 36.61
N THR A 351 -5.10 0.97 37.01
CA THR A 351 -3.82 0.67 37.64
C THR A 351 -2.81 0.10 36.65
N VAL A 352 -1.55 0.01 37.06
CA VAL A 352 -0.50 -0.70 36.33
C VAL A 352 -0.94 -2.13 36.00
N ARG A 353 -1.54 -2.84 36.98
CA ARG A 353 -2.09 -4.19 36.77
C ARG A 353 -3.05 -4.23 35.60
N ASN A 354 -3.97 -3.27 35.53
CA ASN A 354 -4.97 -3.25 34.45
C ASN A 354 -4.33 -3.11 33.07
N LEU A 355 -3.24 -2.35 32.96
CA LEU A 355 -2.50 -2.22 31.69
C LEU A 355 -1.76 -3.51 31.32
N LEU A 356 -1.08 -4.14 32.28
CA LEU A 356 -0.33 -5.38 32.04
C LEU A 356 -1.24 -6.57 31.67
N GLU A 357 -2.44 -6.61 32.23
CA GLU A 357 -3.42 -7.68 32.03
C GLU A 357 -4.38 -7.40 30.86
N HIS A 358 -4.21 -6.28 30.15
CA HIS A 358 -5.14 -5.83 29.11
C HIS A 358 -6.60 -5.72 29.61
N SER A 359 -6.82 -5.35 30.88
CA SER A 359 -8.14 -5.21 31.50
C SER A 359 -8.57 -3.74 31.66
N SER A 360 -7.85 -2.82 31.02
CA SER A 360 -8.13 -1.37 31.04
C SER A 360 -9.24 -0.93 30.05
N GLY A 361 -9.94 -1.88 29.42
CA GLY A 361 -11.10 -1.65 28.53
C GLY A 361 -10.84 -0.84 27.27
N GLY A 362 -9.59 -0.79 26.80
CA GLY A 362 -9.22 -0.27 25.49
C GLY A 362 -8.89 -1.40 24.51
N TRP A 363 -9.16 -1.17 23.22
CA TRP A 363 -9.04 -2.14 22.10
C TRP A 363 -10.12 -3.24 22.15
N GLN A 364 -10.55 -3.76 20.99
CA GLN A 364 -11.75 -4.62 20.78
C GLN A 364 -11.82 -5.94 21.59
N ASN A 365 -11.03 -6.12 22.64
CA ASN A 365 -11.13 -7.22 23.57
C ASN A 365 -11.87 -6.76 24.84
N THR A 366 -13.20 -6.71 24.77
CA THR A 366 -14.11 -6.31 25.86
C THR A 366 -14.33 -7.40 26.92
N GLU A 367 -13.84 -8.63 26.69
CA GLU A 367 -14.26 -9.82 27.45
C GLU A 367 -13.89 -9.82 28.94
N LYS A 368 -12.91 -9.01 29.39
CA LYS A 368 -12.51 -9.01 30.81
C LYS A 368 -13.08 -7.92 31.69
N VAL A 369 -13.72 -6.89 31.15
CA VAL A 369 -14.40 -5.88 31.99
C VAL A 369 -15.76 -6.38 32.47
N GLU A 370 -16.37 -7.32 31.74
CA GLU A 370 -17.63 -7.98 32.12
C GLU A 370 -17.43 -9.17 33.07
N PHE A 371 -16.30 -9.88 32.99
CA PHE A 371 -16.05 -11.09 33.79
C PHE A 371 -15.92 -10.85 35.30
N ASN A 372 -15.50 -9.66 35.72
CA ASN A 372 -15.46 -9.28 37.14
C ASN A 372 -16.82 -8.76 37.67
N ARG A 373 -17.91 -8.87 36.90
CA ARG A 373 -19.26 -8.40 37.28
C ARG A 373 -20.26 -9.50 37.59
N THR A 374 -19.93 -10.78 37.48
CA THR A 374 -20.83 -11.84 37.95
C THR A 374 -20.41 -12.28 39.35
N PRO A 375 -21.27 -12.17 40.37
CA PRO A 375 -21.09 -12.94 41.60
C PRO A 375 -21.06 -14.41 41.18
N GLN A 376 -19.97 -15.12 41.48
CA GLN A 376 -20.00 -16.57 41.41
C GLN A 376 -21.03 -17.03 42.44
N ARG A 377 -22.11 -17.65 41.95
CA ARG A 377 -23.13 -18.28 42.79
C ARG A 377 -22.55 -19.49 43.50
#